data_AF-A0A496RWS0-F1
#
_entry.id   AF-A0A496RWS0-F1
#
_cell.length_a   1.000
_cell.length_b   1.000
_cell.length_c   1.000
_cell.angle_alpha   90.00
_cell.angle_beta   90.00
_cell.angle_gamma   90.00
#
_symmetry.space_group_name_H-M   'P 1'
#
loop_
_entity.id
_entity.type
_entity.pdbx_description
1 polymer ?
#
loop_
_entity_poly.entity_id
_entity_poly.type
_entity_poly.pdbx_seq_one_letter_code
_entity_poly.pdbx_strand_id
1 'polypeptide(L)' 'MAKKKFERTKPHLNIGTIGHVDHGKTTLTAAITMYLA' A
#
# COMPACT_ATOMS: atom_id res chain seq x y z
N MET A 1 -19.63 -9.95 14.45
CA MET A 1 -18.82 -9.01 15.24
C MET A 1 -18.57 -7.77 14.40
N ALA A 2 -18.90 -6.58 14.88
CA ALA A 2 -18.59 -5.34 14.16
C ALA A 2 -17.06 -5.15 14.13
N LYS A 3 -16.49 -4.87 12.96
CA LYS A 3 -15.07 -4.48 12.85
C LYS A 3 -14.85 -3.24 13.71
N LYS A 4 -13.82 -3.26 14.57
CA LYS A 4 -13.41 -2.10 15.35
C LYS A 4 -13.13 -0.94 14.40
N LYS A 5 -13.53 0.28 14.80
CA LYS A 5 -13.20 1.50 14.04
C LYS A 5 -11.68 1.63 13.95
N PHE A 6 -11.16 1.80 12.74
CA PHE A 6 -9.73 2.03 12.54
C PHE A 6 -9.35 3.42 13.06
N GLU A 7 -8.39 3.46 13.99
CA GLU A 7 -7.85 4.71 14.53
C GLU A 7 -6.57 5.07 13.78
N ARG A 8 -6.61 6.19 13.04
CA ARG A 8 -5.47 6.72 12.28
C ARG A 8 -4.53 7.51 13.19
N THR A 9 -3.73 6.83 13.99
CA THR A 9 -2.76 7.47 14.89
C THR A 9 -1.41 7.76 14.23
N LYS A 10 -1.08 7.04 13.15
CA LYS A 10 0.16 7.23 12.39
C LYS A 10 0.00 8.32 11.30
N PRO A 11 1.09 9.04 10.95
CA PRO A 11 1.08 9.93 9.79
C PRO A 11 0.62 9.20 8.52
N HIS A 12 -0.26 9.84 7.76
CA HIS A 12 -0.78 9.32 6.51
C HIS A 12 -0.05 9.95 5.33
N LEU A 13 0.41 9.13 4.38
CA LEU A 13 1.05 9.60 3.17
C LEU A 13 0.24 9.15 1.95
N ASN A 14 0.03 10.06 0.99
CA ASN A 14 -0.58 9.77 -0.30
C ASN A 14 0.53 9.48 -1.32
N ILE A 15 0.65 8.24 -1.77
CA ILE A 15 1.68 7.81 -2.73
C ILE A 15 1.07 6.93 -3.82
N GLY A 16 1.80 6.76 -4.92
CA GLY A 16 1.43 5.83 -6.00
C GLY A 16 2.66 5.38 -6.79
N THR A 17 2.56 4.20 -7.41
CA THR A 17 3.61 3.62 -8.25
C THR A 17 3.34 3.97 -9.72
N ILE A 18 4.24 4.74 -10.36
CA ILE A 18 4.09 5.20 -11.76
C ILE A 18 5.24 4.68 -12.65
N GLY A 19 5.06 4.67 -13.99
CA GLY A 19 6.07 4.20 -14.94
C GLY A 19 5.53 3.49 -16.19
N HIS A 20 6.41 3.07 -17.10
CA HIS A 20 6.07 2.40 -18.37
C HIS A 20 5.46 1.00 -18.17
N VAL A 21 4.74 0.49 -19.17
CA VAL A 21 4.19 -0.88 -19.16
C VAL A 21 5.32 -1.90 -18.94
N ASP A 22 5.01 -3.01 -18.29
CA ASP A 22 5.94 -4.12 -17.98
C ASP A 22 7.12 -3.80 -17.04
N HIS A 23 7.22 -2.59 -16.48
CA HIS A 23 8.24 -2.24 -15.48
C HIS A 23 7.92 -2.73 -14.05
N GLY A 24 6.96 -3.65 -13.88
CA GLY A 24 6.72 -4.31 -12.59
C GLY A 24 6.04 -3.48 -11.49
N LYS A 25 5.34 -2.39 -11.83
CA LYS A 25 4.64 -1.53 -10.84
C LYS A 25 3.71 -2.32 -9.90
N THR A 26 2.93 -3.23 -10.46
CA THR A 26 2.02 -4.10 -9.70
C THR A 26 2.77 -5.07 -8.79
N THR A 27 3.84 -5.70 -9.32
CA THR A 27 4.69 -6.63 -8.57
C THR A 27 5.36 -5.94 -7.39
N LEU A 28 5.89 -4.73 -7.59
CA LEU A 28 6.50 -3.94 -6.52
C LEU A 28 5.49 -3.58 -5.44
N THR A 29 4.29 -3.10 -5.81
CA THR A 29 3.24 -2.79 -4.84
C THR A 29 2.84 -4.03 -4.03
N ALA A 30 2.70 -5.19 -4.67
CA ALA A 30 2.40 -6.45 -3.96
C ALA A 30 3.49 -6.83 -2.96
N ALA A 31 4.77 -6.73 -3.35
CA ALA A 31 5.89 -7.01 -2.45
C ALA A 31 5.91 -6.06 -1.24
N ILE A 32 5.67 -4.76 -1.43
CA ILE A 32 5.58 -3.79 -0.32
C ILE A 32 4.48 -4.22 0.66
N THR A 33 3.29 -4.58 0.16
CA THR A 33 2.19 -5.02 1.04
C THR A 33 2.51 -6.31 1.77
N MET A 34 3.16 -7.28 1.14
CA MET A 34 3.46 -8.58 1.76
C MET A 34 4.51 -8.51 2.86
N TYR A 35 5.50 -7.61 2.73
CA TYR A 35 6.67 -7.60 3.62
C TYR A 35 6.72 -6.42 4.58
N LEU A 36 6.06 -5.30 4.28
CA LEU A 36 6.22 -4.04 5.04
C LEU A 36 4.93 -3.47 5.63
N ALA A 37 3.74 -3.94 5.20
CA ALA A 37 2.44 -3.36 5.57
C ALA A 37 1.62 -4.22 6.54
#